data_AF-A0A4Y9QWB1-F1
#
_entry.id   AF-A0A4Y9QWB1-F1
#
_cell.length_a   1.000
_cell.length_b   1.000
_cell.length_c   1.000
_cell.angle_alpha   90.00
_cell.angle_beta   90.00
_cell.angle_gamma   90.00
#
_symmetry.space_group_name_H-M   'P 1'
#
loop_
_entity.id
_entity.type
_entity.pdbx_description
1 polymer ?
#
loop_
_entity_poly.entity_id
_entity_poly.type
_entity_poly.pdbx_seq_one_letter_code
_entity_poly.pdbx_strand_id
1 'polypeptide(L)' 'MIEYVKTILQKVSFSKYLFEKELRKGLRLILPNELKEFRDWCYKMFKKIHLAILDRYFQPAL' A
#
# COMPACT_ATOMS: atom_id res chain seq x y z
N MET A 1 4.68 9.13 -9.10
CA MET A 1 4.98 9.12 -7.63
C MET A 1 4.93 7.71 -7.06
N ILE A 2 4.28 6.80 -7.76
CA ILE A 2 4.09 5.40 -7.38
C ILE A 2 5.42 4.65 -7.08
N GLU A 3 6.47 4.79 -7.89
CA GLU A 3 7.74 4.07 -7.71
C GLU A 3 8.47 4.42 -6.40
N TYR A 4 8.40 5.68 -5.98
CA TYR A 4 8.95 6.13 -4.70
C TYR A 4 8.21 5.44 -3.54
N VAL A 5 6.87 5.44 -3.57
CA VAL A 5 6.05 4.77 -2.55
C VAL A 5 6.30 3.26 -2.54
N LYS A 6 6.38 2.62 -3.72
CA LYS A 6 6.71 1.18 -3.85
C LYS A 6 8.04 0.84 -3.19
N THR A 7 9.05 1.68 -3.37
CA THR A 7 10.38 1.49 -2.77
C THR A 7 10.33 1.59 -1.24
N ILE A 8 9.64 2.59 -0.70
CA ILE A 8 9.50 2.76 0.75
C ILE A 8 8.74 1.59 1.36
N LEU A 9 7.61 1.18 0.77
CA LEU A 9 6.81 0.05 1.27
C LEU A 9 7.60 -1.26 1.33
N GLN A 10 8.44 -1.54 0.33
CA GLN A 10 9.33 -2.70 0.37
C GLN A 10 10.36 -2.61 1.51
N LYS A 11 10.93 -1.43 1.76
CA LYS A 11 11.90 -1.24 2.85
C LYS A 11 11.28 -1.40 4.23
N VAL A 12 10.02 -1.01 4.42
CA VAL A 12 9.36 -1.05 5.73
C VAL A 12 8.44 -2.26 5.93
N SER A 13 8.33 -3.18 4.95
CA SER A 13 7.38 -4.29 5.00
C SER A 13 7.64 -5.31 6.11
N PHE A 14 8.82 -5.29 6.73
CA PHE A 14 9.16 -6.11 7.89
C PHE A 14 8.38 -5.71 9.16
N SER A 15 7.89 -4.48 9.24
CA SER A 15 7.14 -3.97 10.39
C SER A 15 5.72 -3.62 9.99
N LYS A 16 4.74 -4.31 10.60
CA LYS A 16 3.31 -4.04 10.40
C LYS A 16 2.95 -2.58 10.63
N TYR A 17 3.47 -1.99 11.71
CA TYR A 17 3.21 -0.60 12.07
C TYR A 17 3.81 0.38 11.05
N LEU A 18 5.07 0.19 10.64
CA LEU A 18 5.71 1.08 9.67
C LEU A 18 5.07 0.93 8.28
N PHE A 19 4.76 -0.29 7.87
CA PHE A 19 4.08 -0.57 6.62
C PHE A 19 2.75 0.18 6.52
N GLU A 20 1.88 0.06 7.54
CA GLU A 20 0.60 0.76 7.57
C GLU A 20 0.76 2.30 7.54
N LYS A 21 1.72 2.82 8.32
CA LYS A 21 2.02 4.25 8.38
C LYS A 21 2.45 4.80 7.02
N GLU A 22 3.36 4.11 6.33
CA GLU A 22 3.87 4.55 5.02
C GLU A 22 2.86 4.29 3.89
N LEU A 23 2.04 3.24 3.97
CA LEU A 23 0.94 3.01 3.03
C LEU A 23 -0.04 4.18 3.05
N ARG A 24 -0.46 4.63 4.24
CA ARG A 24 -1.35 5.79 4.39
C ARG A 24 -0.73 7.09 3.88
N LYS A 25 0.59 7.26 3.95
CA LYS A 25 1.28 8.41 3.31
C LYS A 25 1.28 8.26 1.80
N GLY A 26 1.61 7.08 1.29
CA GLY A 26 1.62 6.75 -0.13
C GLY A 26 0.28 7.03 -0.80
N LEU A 27 -0.83 6.61 -0.19
CA LEU A 27 -2.18 6.84 -0.71
C LEU A 27 -2.54 8.32 -0.88
N ARG A 28 -1.86 9.24 -0.17
CA ARG A 28 -2.04 10.69 -0.32
C ARG A 28 -1.15 11.31 -1.40
N LEU A 29 -0.12 10.59 -1.84
CA LEU A 29 0.86 11.05 -2.84
C LEU A 29 0.60 10.49 -4.24
N ILE A 30 -0.16 9.39 -4.32
CA ILE A 30 -0.44 8.69 -5.57
C ILE A 30 -1.58 9.40 -6.30
N LEU A 31 -1.41 9.56 -7.61
CA LEU A 31 -2.43 10.18 -8.45
C LEU A 31 -3.63 9.24 -8.63
N PRO A 32 -4.85 9.77 -8.80
CA PRO A 32 -6.05 8.95 -8.98
C PRO A 32 -5.94 7.92 -10.13
N ASN A 33 -5.24 8.26 -11.21
CA ASN A 33 -5.01 7.37 -12.35
C ASN A 33 -3.97 6.27 -12.08
N GLU A 34 -3.07 6.47 -11.12
CA GLU A 34 -2.06 5.49 -10.66
C GLU A 34 -2.63 4.54 -9.58
N LEU A 35 -3.75 4.90 -8.93
CA LEU A 35 -4.26 4.20 -7.73
C LEU A 35 -4.60 2.73 -7.97
N LYS A 36 -5.17 2.40 -9.15
CA LYS A 36 -5.51 1.02 -9.50
C LYS A 36 -4.25 0.16 -9.64
N GLU A 37 -3.25 0.65 -10.37
CA GLU A 37 -1.97 -0.04 -10.53
C GLU A 37 -1.29 -0.25 -9.17
N PHE A 38 -1.31 0.79 -8.33
CA PHE A 38 -0.71 0.72 -7.00
C PHE A 38 -1.38 -0.32 -6.10
N ARG A 39 -2.73 -0.34 -6.08
CA ARG A 39 -3.52 -1.32 -5.33
C ARG A 39 -3.15 -2.75 -5.75
N ASP A 40 -3.18 -3.02 -7.06
CA ASP A 40 -2.93 -4.37 -7.58
C ASP A 40 -1.49 -4.82 -7.28
N TRP A 41 -0.53 -3.90 -7.37
CA TRP A 41 0.86 -4.16 -6.96
C TRP A 41 0.98 -4.45 -5.46
N CYS A 42 0.31 -3.67 -4.58
CA CYS A 42 0.33 -3.90 -3.14
C CYS A 42 -0.20 -5.28 -2.76
N TYR A 43 -1.32 -5.72 -3.37
CA TYR A 43 -1.84 -7.07 -3.16
C TYR A 43 -0.88 -8.14 -3.70
N LYS A 44 -0.29 -7.95 -4.88
CA LYS A 44 0.69 -8.91 -5.41
C LYS A 44 1.89 -9.11 -4.49
N MET A 45 2.41 -8.03 -3.90
CA MET A 45 3.63 -8.06 -3.09
C MET A 45 3.38 -8.45 -1.63
N PHE A 46 2.32 -7.93 -1.02
CA PHE A 46 2.19 -7.94 0.45
C PHE A 46 0.98 -8.71 0.96
N LYS A 47 0.12 -9.27 0.10
CA LYS A 47 -1.08 -10.01 0.52
C LYS A 47 -0.80 -11.10 1.56
N LYS A 48 0.33 -11.83 1.45
CA LYS A 48 0.65 -12.91 2.40
C LYS A 48 0.92 -12.43 3.84
N ILE A 49 1.33 -11.18 4.02
CA ILE A 49 1.83 -10.66 5.30
C ILE A 49 0.91 -9.55 5.85
N HIS A 50 0.37 -8.71 4.96
CA HIS A 50 -0.36 -7.49 5.32
C HIS A 50 -1.80 -7.44 4.78
N LEU A 51 -2.42 -8.59 4.49
CA LEU A 51 -3.79 -8.66 3.93
C LEU A 51 -4.79 -7.76 4.67
N ALA A 52 -4.85 -7.87 6.01
CA ALA A 52 -5.80 -7.11 6.81
C ALA A 52 -5.59 -5.58 6.71
N ILE A 53 -4.36 -5.12 6.50
CA ILE A 53 -4.06 -3.71 6.26
C ILE A 53 -4.52 -3.33 4.85
N LEU A 54 -4.17 -4.14 3.84
CA LEU A 54 -4.55 -3.88 2.46
C LEU A 54 -6.07 -3.81 2.29
N ASP A 55 -6.81 -4.75 2.88
CA ASP A 55 -8.27 -4.77 2.81
C ASP A 55 -8.87 -3.52 3.47
N ARG A 56 -8.35 -3.10 4.63
CA ARG A 56 -8.78 -1.89 5.34
C ARG A 56 -8.68 -0.61 4.49
N TYR A 57 -7.65 -0.50 3.65
CA TYR A 57 -7.39 0.73 2.89
C TYR A 57 -7.87 0.68 1.43
N PHE A 58 -8.01 -0.50 0.83
CA PHE A 58 -8.34 -0.65 -0.58
C PHE A 58 -9.71 -1.27 -0.84
N GLN A 59 -10.38 -1.81 0.18
CA GLN A 59 -11.79 -2.20 0.05
C GLN A 59 -12.67 -1.04 0.49
N PRO A 60 -13.77 -0.75 -0.24
CA PRO A 60 -14.75 0.19 0.24
C PRO A 60 -15.32 -0.32 1.58
N ALA A 61 -15.51 0.60 2.53
CA ALA A 61 -16.33 0.30 3.69
C ALA A 61 -17.72 -0.12 3.19
N LEU A 62 -18.18 -1.31 3.61
CA LEU A 62 -19.58 -1.70 3.46
C LEU A 62 -20.49 -0.70 4.19
#